data_AF-A0A426FLD9-F1
#
_entry.id   AF-A0A426FLD9-F1
#
_cell.length_a   1.000
_cell.length_b   1.000
_cell.length_c   1.000
_cell.angle_alpha   90.00
_cell.angle_beta   90.00
_cell.angle_gamma   90.00
#
_symmetry.space_group_name_H-M   'P 1'
#
loop_
_entity.id
_entity.type
_entity.pdbx_description
1 polymer ?
#
loop_
_entity_poly.entity_id
_entity_poly.type
_entity_poly.pdbx_seq_one_letter_code
_entity_poly.pdbx_strand_id
1 'polypeptide(L)'
;MRALLFGFCLLLTGCIVPVGTTGQVGVPIPIFVDTSAQSHVGSVHVCTLKPFTREYRSEHTNRGIAKLSVQKKCQENHHSMFCEEKDIVCKTYG
;
A
#
# COMPACT_ATOMS: atom_id res chain seq x y z
N MET A 1 -14.96 62.57 -25.79
CA MET A 1 -14.02 62.89 -26.88
C MET A 1 -12.61 62.54 -26.41
N ARG A 2 -11.81 61.97 -27.33
CA ARG A 2 -10.35 61.71 -27.28
C ARG A 2 -9.92 60.32 -26.79
N ALA A 3 -9.84 59.45 -27.80
CA ALA A 3 -9.06 58.21 -27.84
C ALA A 3 -7.56 58.48 -27.62
N LEU A 4 -6.88 57.52 -26.99
CA LEU A 4 -5.45 57.28 -27.22
C LEU A 4 -5.23 55.77 -27.40
N LEU A 5 -4.94 55.44 -28.66
CA LEU A 5 -4.40 54.18 -29.13
C LEU A 5 -3.02 53.96 -28.51
N PHE A 6 -2.80 52.82 -27.86
CA PHE A 6 -1.49 52.18 -27.85
C PHE A 6 -1.71 50.69 -28.07
N GLY A 7 -1.63 50.29 -29.34
CA GLY A 7 -1.29 48.92 -29.67
C GLY A 7 0.17 48.69 -29.31
N PHE A 8 0.46 47.57 -28.65
CA PHE A 8 1.74 46.89 -28.79
C PHE A 8 1.65 45.44 -28.32
N CYS A 9 2.19 44.56 -29.17
CA CYS A 9 2.62 43.18 -28.92
C CYS A 9 1.58 42.13 -28.52
N LEU A 10 0.96 41.54 -29.55
CA LEU A 10 0.98 40.08 -29.71
C LEU A 10 2.39 39.54 -29.42
N LEU A 11 2.46 38.52 -28.55
CA LEU A 11 3.42 37.39 -28.53
C LEU A 11 3.83 37.04 -27.08
N LEU A 12 3.10 36.10 -26.48
CA LEU A 12 3.58 34.84 -25.90
C LEU A 12 2.52 34.35 -24.91
N THR A 13 1.72 33.38 -25.36
CA THR A 13 0.93 32.51 -24.49
C THR A 13 1.88 31.65 -23.65
N GLY A 14 2.33 32.19 -22.52
CA GLY A 14 2.79 31.41 -21.38
C GLY A 14 1.67 31.36 -20.36
N CYS A 15 1.14 30.18 -20.07
CA CYS A 15 0.21 30.01 -18.95
C CYS A 15 1.00 30.21 -17.64
N ILE A 16 0.97 31.42 -17.11
CA ILE A 16 1.47 31.71 -15.75
C ILE A 16 0.32 31.40 -14.80
N VAL A 17 0.36 30.22 -14.17
CA VAL A 17 -0.55 29.89 -13.06
C VAL A 17 0.06 30.44 -11.77
N PRO A 18 -0.66 31.25 -10.98
CA PRO A 18 -0.18 31.67 -9.67
C PRO A 18 -0.25 30.48 -8.73
N VAL A 19 0.91 29.92 -8.36
CA VAL A 19 1.00 28.99 -7.22
C VAL A 19 0.82 29.81 -5.96
N GLY A 20 -0.38 29.70 -5.38
CA GLY A 20 -0.69 30.24 -4.07
C GLY A 20 0.26 29.66 -3.03
N THR A 21 0.90 30.56 -2.27
CA THR A 21 1.70 30.22 -1.10
C THR A 21 0.80 29.66 0.00
N THR A 22 0.90 28.36 0.26
CA THR A 22 0.62 27.81 1.58
C THR A 22 1.67 26.74 1.85
N GLY A 23 2.50 26.98 2.88
CA GLY A 23 3.46 26.01 3.36
C GLY A 23 2.74 24.75 3.80
N GLN A 24 2.82 23.71 2.98
CA GLN A 24 2.44 22.36 3.35
C GLN A 24 3.71 21.53 3.31
N VAL A 25 4.19 21.16 4.50
CA VAL A 25 5.22 20.14 4.68
C VAL A 25 4.64 18.86 4.08
N GLY A 26 5.10 18.50 2.89
CA GLY A 26 4.70 17.27 2.21
C GLY A 26 5.21 16.06 2.96
N VAL A 27 4.38 15.48 3.83
CA VAL A 27 4.61 14.14 4.36
C VAL A 27 4.40 13.17 3.21
N PRO A 28 5.41 12.39 2.78
CA PRO A 28 5.21 11.41 1.73
C PRO A 28 4.22 10.35 2.20
N ILE A 29 3.07 10.26 1.54
CA ILE A 29 2.09 9.19 1.74
C ILE A 29 2.57 7.98 0.94
N PRO A 30 2.79 6.81 1.56
CA PRO A 30 3.16 5.62 0.81
C PRO A 30 1.98 5.14 -0.04
N ILE A 31 2.22 4.93 -1.34
CA ILE A 31 1.26 4.29 -2.25
C ILE A 31 1.36 2.78 -2.04
N PHE A 32 0.30 2.16 -1.52
CA PHE A 32 0.16 0.71 -1.50
C PHE A 32 -0.37 0.26 -2.86
N VAL A 33 0.51 -0.28 -3.69
CA VAL A 33 0.10 -0.94 -4.94
C VAL A 33 -0.30 -2.36 -4.61
N ASP A 34 -1.61 -2.60 -4.48
CA ASP A 34 -2.17 -3.95 -4.40
C ASP A 34 -1.99 -4.63 -5.76
N THR A 35 -0.86 -5.31 -5.94
CA THR A 35 -0.65 -6.25 -7.06
C THR A 35 -1.42 -7.52 -6.74
N SER A 36 -2.73 -7.47 -6.85
CA SER A 36 -3.67 -8.55 -6.54
C SER A 36 -4.18 -9.25 -7.80
N ALA A 37 -3.33 -9.52 -8.79
CA ALA A 37 -3.68 -10.42 -9.88
C ALA A 37 -2.44 -10.84 -10.69
N GLN A 38 -1.56 -11.65 -10.10
CA GLN A 38 -0.63 -12.42 -10.90
C GLN A 38 -0.78 -13.89 -10.56
N SER A 39 -1.67 -14.53 -11.32
CA SER A 39 -1.63 -15.96 -11.59
C SER A 39 -0.33 -16.23 -12.34
N HIS A 40 0.78 -16.22 -11.61
CA HIS A 40 2.07 -16.64 -12.10
C HIS A 40 2.23 -18.08 -11.65
N VAL A 41 2.66 -18.96 -12.55
CA VAL A 41 3.27 -20.23 -12.17
C VAL A 41 4.43 -19.87 -11.24
N GLY A 42 4.17 -19.94 -9.94
CA GLY A 42 4.92 -19.19 -8.94
C GLY A 42 4.61 -19.78 -7.57
N SER A 43 5.65 -19.86 -6.75
CA SER A 43 5.57 -20.57 -5.48
C SER A 43 4.49 -19.97 -4.57
N VAL A 44 3.56 -20.81 -4.11
CA VAL A 44 2.53 -20.46 -3.13
C VAL A 44 3.07 -20.75 -1.73
N HIS A 45 3.03 -19.74 -0.86
CA HIS A 45 3.39 -19.88 0.54
C HIS A 45 2.14 -20.05 1.39
N VAL A 46 2.04 -21.17 2.09
CA VAL A 46 0.96 -21.49 3.03
C VAL A 46 1.52 -21.38 4.43
N CYS A 47 1.04 -20.40 5.19
CA CYS A 47 1.39 -20.23 6.60
C CYS A 47 0.25 -20.73 7.49
N THR A 48 0.63 -21.31 8.63
CA THR A 48 -0.27 -21.88 9.64
C THR A 48 0.20 -21.51 11.04
N LEU A 49 -0.74 -21.20 11.93
CA LEU A 49 -0.51 -20.94 13.35
C LEU A 49 -1.60 -21.63 14.15
N LYS A 50 -1.21 -22.44 15.13
CA LYS A 50 -2.15 -23.26 15.90
C LYS A 50 -2.08 -22.92 17.39
N PRO A 51 -2.72 -21.82 17.83
CA PRO A 51 -2.86 -21.54 19.24
C PRO A 51 -3.96 -22.43 19.82
N PHE A 52 -3.63 -23.20 20.86
CA PHE A 52 -4.58 -24.08 21.55
C PHE A 52 -5.31 -25.06 20.60
N THR A 53 -6.64 -24.96 20.51
CA THR A 53 -7.51 -25.85 19.74
C THR A 53 -7.88 -25.30 18.36
N ARG A 54 -7.51 -24.05 18.04
CA ARG A 54 -7.82 -23.43 16.75
C ARG A 54 -6.59 -23.40 15.86
N GLU A 55 -6.82 -23.51 14.55
CA GLU A 55 -5.79 -23.39 13.53
C GLU A 55 -6.12 -22.25 12.58
N TYR A 56 -5.19 -21.32 12.43
CA TYR A 56 -5.27 -20.20 11.51
C TYR A 56 -4.38 -20.48 10.31
N ARG A 57 -4.96 -20.44 9.11
CA ARG A 57 -4.26 -20.66 7.84
C ARG A 57 -4.43 -19.48 6.90
N SER A 58 -3.37 -19.16 6.17
CA SER A 58 -3.40 -18.20 5.06
C SER A 58 -2.41 -18.60 3.98
N GLU A 59 -2.73 -18.29 2.74
CA GLU A 59 -1.91 -18.60 1.59
C GLU A 59 -1.74 -17.36 0.71
N HIS A 60 -0.53 -17.19 0.18
CA HIS A 60 -0.21 -16.10 -0.73
C HIS A 60 1.04 -16.44 -1.55
N THR A 61 1.16 -15.84 -2.73
CA THR A 61 2.41 -15.83 -3.52
C THR A 61 3.58 -15.13 -2.82
N ASN A 62 3.33 -14.42 -1.71
CA ASN A 62 4.33 -13.71 -0.92
C ASN A 62 4.31 -14.25 0.51
N ARG A 63 5.45 -14.80 0.95
CA ARG A 63 5.58 -15.42 2.28
C ARG A 63 5.26 -14.45 3.43
N GLY A 64 5.68 -13.20 3.32
CA GLY A 64 5.44 -12.18 4.36
C GLY A 64 3.97 -11.85 4.51
N ILE A 65 3.24 -11.72 3.41
CA ILE A 65 1.79 -11.45 3.42
C ILE A 65 1.03 -12.64 4.02
N ALA A 66 1.35 -13.87 3.60
CA ALA A 66 0.75 -15.07 4.18
C ALA A 66 0.98 -15.15 5.69
N LYS A 67 2.22 -14.87 6.14
CA LYS A 67 2.59 -14.90 7.56
C LYS A 67 1.85 -13.84 8.39
N LEU A 68 1.84 -12.58 7.92
CA LEU A 68 1.15 -11.49 8.58
C LEU A 68 -0.37 -11.71 8.65
N SER A 69 -0.96 -12.26 7.58
CA SER A 69 -2.39 -12.57 7.52
C SER A 69 -2.78 -13.61 8.58
N VAL A 70 -2.00 -14.67 8.75
CA VAL A 70 -2.22 -15.65 9.83
C VAL A 70 -2.11 -15.01 11.20
N GLN A 71 -1.09 -14.18 11.41
CA GLN A 71 -0.88 -13.50 12.69
C GLN A 71 -2.07 -12.62 13.08
N LYS A 72 -2.56 -11.80 12.14
CA LYS A 72 -3.73 -10.93 12.36
C LYS A 72 -4.99 -11.74 12.69
N LYS A 73 -5.27 -12.80 11.94
CA LYS A 73 -6.43 -13.68 12.21
C LYS A 73 -6.38 -14.30 13.62
N CYS A 74 -5.19 -14.64 14.10
CA CYS A 74 -5.02 -15.10 15.47
C CYS A 74 -5.31 -13.99 16.48
N GLN A 75 -4.76 -12.79 16.27
CA GLN A 75 -4.91 -11.64 17.17
C GLN A 75 -6.34 -11.11 17.28
N GLU A 76 -7.19 -11.38 16.29
CA GLU A 76 -8.62 -11.07 16.35
C GLU A 76 -9.36 -11.87 17.43
N ASN A 77 -8.84 -13.05 17.81
CA ASN A 77 -9.50 -13.96 18.76
C ASN A 77 -8.68 -14.18 20.04
N HIS A 78 -7.38 -13.90 20.00
CA HIS A 78 -6.45 -14.20 21.06
C HIS A 78 -5.52 -13.02 21.34
N HIS A 79 -4.97 -12.96 22.55
CA HIS A 79 -3.97 -11.97 22.90
C HIS A 79 -2.67 -12.17 22.08
N SER A 80 -1.94 -11.09 21.83
CA SER A 80 -0.71 -11.08 21.02
C SER A 80 0.35 -12.10 21.48
N MET A 81 0.41 -12.37 22.79
CA MET A 81 1.30 -13.37 23.40
C MET A 81 1.08 -14.81 22.91
N PHE A 82 -0.08 -15.12 22.32
CA PHE A 82 -0.36 -16.45 21.73
C PHE A 82 -0.24 -16.46 20.20
N CYS A 83 0.01 -15.30 19.62
CA CYS A 83 0.06 -15.08 18.18
C CYS A 83 1.45 -14.60 17.75
N GLU A 84 2.49 -15.14 18.38
CA GLU A 84 3.85 -14.75 18.10
C GLU A 84 4.32 -15.26 16.75
N GLU A 85 5.11 -14.43 16.07
CA GLU A 85 5.55 -14.69 14.71
C GLU A 85 6.46 -15.93 14.59
N LYS A 86 7.11 -16.31 15.70
CA LYS A 86 8.01 -17.48 15.82
C LYS A 86 7.25 -18.81 15.76
N ASP A 87 5.98 -18.81 16.17
CA ASP A 87 5.16 -20.02 16.23
C ASP A 87 4.43 -20.28 14.89
N ILE A 88 4.57 -19.38 13.92
CA ILE A 88 3.97 -19.51 12.59
C ILE A 88 4.86 -20.39 11.70
N VAL A 89 4.30 -21.50 11.22
CA VAL A 89 4.94 -22.42 10.29
C VAL A 89 4.49 -22.11 8.87
N CYS A 90 5.43 -21.85 7.97
CA CYS A 90 5.14 -21.60 6.55
C CYS A 90 5.77 -22.67 5.65
N LYS A 91 4.98 -23.21 4.73
CA LYS A 91 5.39 -24.16 3.69
C LYS A 91 5.28 -23.49 2.32
N THR A 92 6.21 -23.80 1.43
CA THR A 92 6.22 -23.29 0.07
C THR A 92 5.92 -24.44 -0.89
N TYR A 93 4.98 -24.23 -1.81
CA TYR A 93 4.60 -25.17 -2.85
C TYR A 93 4.85 -24.51 -4.20
N GLY A 94 5.49 -25.20 -5.15
CA GLY A 94 5.85 -24.66 -6.45
C GLY A 94 5.92 -25.77 -7.50
#